data_AF-A0A4R3XWA5-F1
#
_entry.id   AF-A0A4R3XWA5-F1
#
_cell.length_a   1.000
_cell.length_b   1.000
_cell.length_c   1.000
_cell.angle_alpha   90.00
_cell.angle_beta   90.00
_cell.angle_gamma   90.00
#
_symmetry.space_group_name_H-M   'P 1'
#
loop_
_entity.id
_entity.type
_entity.pdbx_description
1 polymer ?
#
loop_
_entity_poly.entity_id
_entity_poly.type
_entity_poly.pdbx_seq_one_letter_code
_entity_poly.pdbx_strand_id
1 'polypeptide(L)' 'MSKLIENIATTVAFLGVALTIGSGLARLFGMYHLGGLQTMTVFNGGMGLMLIGIVGKLHTLKR' A
#
# COMPACT_ATOMS: atom_id res chain seq x y z
N MET A 1 -16.16 -0.32 18.35
CA MET A 1 -14.78 -0.58 17.86
C MET A 1 -14.71 -0.84 16.35
N SER A 2 -15.71 -1.47 15.70
CA SER A 2 -15.62 -1.83 14.27
C SER A 2 -15.38 -0.65 13.31
N LYS A 3 -16.08 0.49 13.45
CA LYS A 3 -15.93 1.63 12.52
C LYS A 3 -14.54 2.26 12.51
N LEU A 4 -13.86 2.27 13.67
CA LEU A 4 -12.53 2.87 13.81
C LEU A 4 -11.48 1.97 13.12
N ILE A 5 -11.60 0.65 13.30
CA ILE A 5 -10.77 -0.35 12.62
C ILE A 5 -11.01 -0.34 11.10
N GLU A 6 -12.27 -0.19 10.68
CA GLU A 6 -12.63 -0.14 9.27
C GLU A 6 -12.09 1.11 8.55
N ASN A 7 -12.16 2.27 9.21
CA ASN A 7 -11.55 3.50 8.71
C ASN A 7 -10.03 3.37 8.60
N ILE A 8 -9.36 2.85 9.65
CA ILE A 8 -7.91 2.64 9.62
C ILE A 8 -7.52 1.67 8.50
N ALA A 9 -8.22 0.54 8.37
CA ALA A 9 -7.95 -0.45 7.34
C ALA A 9 -8.09 0.14 5.92
N THR A 10 -9.11 0.99 5.72
CA THR A 10 -9.34 1.67 4.44
C THR A 10 -8.26 2.71 4.14
N THR A 11 -7.86 3.52 5.13
CA THR A 11 -6.78 4.51 4.97
C THR A 11 -5.44 3.82 4.69
N VAL A 12 -5.12 2.74 5.39
CA VAL A 12 -3.90 1.95 5.19
C VAL A 12 -3.89 1.31 3.81
N ALA A 13 -5.02 0.76 3.35
CA ALA A 13 -5.13 0.21 2.01
C ALA A 13 -4.91 1.28 0.94
N PHE A 14 -5.51 2.46 1.11
CA PHE A 14 -5.37 3.58 0.18
C PHE A 14 -3.93 4.11 0.13
N LEU A 15 -3.26 4.24 1.27
CA LEU A 15 -1.84 4.60 1.34
C LEU A 15 -0.97 3.55 0.63
N GLY A 16 -1.28 2.26 0.82
CA GLY A 16 -0.62 1.17 0.11
C GLY A 16 -0.71 1.32 -1.41
N VAL A 17 -1.91 1.61 -1.93
CA VAL A 17 -2.16 1.87 -3.36
C VAL A 17 -1.40 3.09 -3.87
N ALA A 18 -1.40 4.20 -3.11
CA ALA A 18 -0.70 5.41 -3.52
C ALA A 18 0.82 5.18 -3.62
N LEU A 19 1.40 4.42 -2.69
CA LEU A 19 2.82 4.09 -2.69
C LEU A 19 3.19 3.14 -3.85
N THR A 20 2.38 2.14 -4.17
CA THR A 20 2.62 1.26 -5.34
C THR A 20 2.48 2.00 -6.65
N ILE A 21 1.49 2.88 -6.80
CA ILE A 21 1.32 3.68 -8.02
C ILE A 21 2.49 4.65 -8.17
N GLY A 22 2.85 5.39 -7.12
CA GLY A 22 3.96 6.35 -7.17
C GLY A 22 5.30 5.69 -7.50
N SER A 23 5.60 4.55 -6.87
CA SER A 23 6.82 3.78 -7.15
C SER A 23 6.81 3.12 -8.54
N GLY A 24 5.66 2.64 -9.00
CA GLY A 24 5.49 2.11 -10.36
C GLY A 24 5.70 3.18 -11.44
N LEU A 25 5.11 4.37 -11.26
CA LEU A 25 5.31 5.51 -12.15
C LEU A 25 6.77 5.96 -12.16
N ALA A 26 7.42 6.05 -11.01
CA ALA A 26 8.84 6.38 -10.92
C ALA A 26 9.72 5.41 -11.72
N ARG A 27 9.37 4.12 -11.76
CA ARG A 27 10.05 3.12 -12.61
C ARG A 27 9.75 3.31 -14.09
N LEU A 28 8.51 3.63 -14.46
CA LEU A 28 8.13 3.88 -15.86
C LEU A 28 8.84 5.10 -16.45
N PHE A 29 9.00 6.17 -15.68
CA PHE A 29 9.69 7.39 -16.12
C PHE A 29 11.23 7.29 -16.13
N GLY A 30 11.79 6.10 -15.96
CA GLY A 30 13.23 5.91 -16.13
C GLY A 30 14.08 6.50 -15.01
N MET A 31 13.48 6.85 -13.86
CA MET A 31 14.18 7.37 -12.67
C MET A 31 14.98 6.27 -11.93
N TYR A 32 15.58 5.35 -12.69
CA TYR A 32 16.40 4.24 -12.20
C TYR A 32 17.69 4.72 -11.52
N HIS A 33 18.20 5.89 -11.89
CA HIS A 33 19.49 6.41 -11.43
C HIS A 33 19.52 6.93 -9.98
N LEU A 34 18.39 7.34 -9.40
CA LEU A 34 18.37 7.83 -8.01
C LEU A 34 17.82 6.84 -6.98
N GLY A 35 17.27 5.69 -7.41
CA GLY A 35 16.59 4.84 -6.42
C GLY A 35 15.95 3.57 -6.94
N GLY A 36 16.52 2.86 -7.93
CA GLY A 36 15.94 1.59 -8.39
C GLY A 36 15.69 0.56 -7.26
N LEU A 37 16.60 0.49 -6.28
CA LEU A 37 16.46 -0.36 -5.09
C LEU A 37 15.44 0.19 -4.09
N GLN A 38 15.48 1.51 -3.82
CA GLN A 38 14.53 2.18 -2.91
C GLN A 38 13.09 2.15 -3.45
N THR A 39 12.90 2.36 -4.75
CA THR A 39 11.58 2.28 -5.41
C THR A 39 11.01 0.88 -5.38
N MET A 40 11.85 -0.17 -5.51
CA MET A 40 11.41 -1.55 -5.28
C MET A 40 11.01 -1.81 -3.81
N THR A 41 11.76 -1.28 -2.84
CA THR A 41 11.39 -1.40 -1.42
C THR A 41 10.09 -0.68 -1.11
N VAL A 42 9.89 0.53 -1.63
CA VAL A 42 8.65 1.31 -1.46
C VAL A 42 7.47 0.62 -2.14
N PHE A 43 7.68 0.03 -3.32
CA PHE A 43 6.66 -0.75 -4.02
C PHE A 43 6.22 -1.98 -3.20
N ASN A 44 7.18 -2.76 -2.69
CA ASN A 44 6.88 -3.92 -1.83
C ASN A 44 6.26 -3.53 -0.49
N GLY A 45 6.69 -2.41 0.10
CA GLY A 45 6.07 -1.85 1.31
C GLY A 45 4.63 -1.40 1.08
N GLY A 46 4.37 -0.73 -0.05
CA GLY A 46 3.02 -0.34 -0.48
C GLY A 46 2.11 -1.54 -0.70
N MET A 47 2.59 -2.58 -1.38
CA MET A 47 1.91 -3.87 -1.55
C MET A 47 1.55 -4.50 -0.19
N GLY A 48 2.50 -4.53 0.74
CA GLY A 48 2.28 -5.07 2.09
C GLY A 48 1.20 -4.31 2.86
N LEU A 49 1.26 -2.98 2.87
CA LEU A 49 0.25 -2.13 3.51
C LEU A 49 -1.14 -2.33 2.89
N MET A 50 -1.21 -2.42 1.56
CA MET A 50 -2.45 -2.69 0.83
C MET A 50 -3.07 -4.03 1.27
N LEU A 51 -2.26 -5.10 1.33
CA LEU A 51 -2.72 -6.42 1.75
C LEU A 51 -3.16 -6.43 3.22
N ILE A 52 -2.43 -5.78 4.12
CA ILE A 52 -2.80 -5.67 5.54
C ILE A 52 -4.16 -4.96 5.70
N GLY A 53 -4.38 -3.86 4.97
CA GLY A 53 -5.66 -3.15 4.98
C GLY A 53 -6.82 -4.02 4.46
N ILE A 54 -6.61 -4.74 3.36
CA ILE A 54 -7.61 -5.66 2.78
C ILE A 54 -7.92 -6.82 3.73
N VAL A 55 -6.90 -7.46 4.30
CA VAL A 55 -7.06 -8.57 5.25
C VAL A 55 -7.75 -8.10 6.53
N GLY A 56 -7.40 -6.94 7.06
CA GLY A 56 -8.06 -6.34 8.22
C GLY A 56 -9.54 -6.07 7.98
N LYS A 57 -9.88 -5.57 6.79
CA LYS A 57 -11.27 -5.35 6.39
C LYS A 57 -12.03 -6.66 6.20
N LEU A 58 -11.42 -7.67 5.57
CA LEU A 58 -11.98 -9.01 5.43
C LEU A 58 -12.26 -9.67 6.78
N HIS A 59 -11.33 -9.56 7.73
CA HIS A 59 -11.51 -10.10 9.08
C HIS A 59 -12.66 -9.40 9.82
N THR A 60 -12.82 -8.09 9.62
CA THR A 60 -13.94 -7.32 10.18
C THR A 60 -15.29 -7.70 9.57
N LEU A 61 -15.30 -8.06 8.28
CA LEU A 61 -16.51 -8.48 7.56
C LEU A 61 -16.95 -9.92 7.90
N LYS A 62 -15.99 -10.78 8.26
CA LYS A 62 -16.21 -12.21 8.56
C LYS A 62 -16.66 -12.47 10.00
N ARG A 63 -16.67 -11.45 10.85
CA ARG A 63 -17.06 -11.51 12.26
C ARG A 63 -18.41 -10.82 12.46
#